data_AF-A0A952WJ52-F1
#
_entry.id   AF-A0A952WJ52-F1
#
_cell.length_a   1.000
_cell.length_b   1.000
_cell.length_c   1.000
_cell.angle_alpha   90.00
_cell.angle_beta   90.00
_cell.angle_gamma   90.00
#
_symmetry.space_group_name_H-M   'P 1'
#
loop_
_entity.id
_entity.type
_entity.pdbx_description
1 polymer ?
#
loop_
_entity_poly.entity_id
_entity_poly.type
_entity_poly.pdbx_seq_one_letter_code
_entity_poly.pdbx_strand_id
1 'polypeptide(L)'
;MSSDQDKQKQQKPQGGRPQGSKPKDGGSKKGKYDDVPAETGPKTPPRLKVRFEQEVRSKVAEKFGIKNPMAMPKLEKIVLNVNMGRHIEGTKIPPHIKAQVIETLTKVTGQKPVVVKAKKSVANFKLRAGYESSAMVTIRRDRMWHFLDRFINLATPRIKDFRGLSDTAFDRQGNYATGVTEQGVFPEINMAEAQFTHGMNINVCFARSNKDRSRFVLEQLGMPFKKPEGK
;
A
#
# COMPACT_ATOMS: atom_id res chain seq x y z
N MET A 1 -47.97 60.73 33.91
CA MET A 1 -48.18 60.95 35.36
C MET A 1 -48.34 59.57 35.95
N SER A 2 -47.49 58.98 36.78
CA SER A 2 -46.33 59.41 37.59
C SER A 2 -45.51 58.13 37.85
N SER A 3 -44.18 58.18 37.70
CA SER A 3 -43.20 58.19 38.81
C SER A 3 -43.07 56.84 39.51
N ASP A 4 -42.02 56.05 39.26
CA ASP A 4 -40.64 56.18 39.75
C ASP A 4 -40.41 55.77 41.21
N GLN A 5 -39.33 54.99 41.38
CA GLN A 5 -38.57 54.59 42.59
C GLN A 5 -39.02 53.29 43.29
N ASP A 6 -38.14 52.34 43.63
CA ASP A 6 -36.77 52.53 44.11
C ASP A 6 -35.81 51.31 43.90
N LYS A 7 -34.55 51.65 43.54
CA LYS A 7 -33.20 51.10 43.92
C LYS A 7 -32.99 49.56 44.01
N GLN A 8 -31.91 48.97 43.50
CA GLN A 8 -30.49 49.35 43.74
C GLN A 8 -29.52 48.75 42.69
N LYS A 9 -28.60 49.60 42.20
CA LYS A 9 -27.40 49.32 41.38
C LYS A 9 -26.19 48.99 42.26
N GLN A 10 -25.21 48.28 41.71
CA GLN A 10 -23.75 48.54 41.79
C GLN A 10 -23.01 47.45 41.00
N GLN A 11 -21.86 47.60 40.33
CA GLN A 11 -21.15 48.69 39.62
C GLN A 11 -19.92 47.97 39.00
N LYS A 12 -19.53 48.29 37.75
CA LYS A 12 -18.18 47.98 37.21
C LYS A 12 -17.20 49.10 37.63
N PRO A 13 -15.87 48.89 37.52
CA PRO A 13 -15.16 49.69 36.50
C PRO A 13 -13.99 48.97 35.80
N GLN A 14 -13.47 49.68 34.78
CA GLN A 14 -12.47 49.33 33.76
C GLN A 14 -11.02 49.65 34.19
N GLY A 15 -10.06 49.25 33.33
CA GLY A 15 -8.70 49.81 33.20
C GLY A 15 -7.63 48.85 33.71
N GLY A 16 -6.45 48.65 33.12
CA GLY A 16 -5.66 49.29 32.07
C GLY A 16 -4.23 48.75 32.24
N ARG A 17 -3.47 48.54 31.14
CA ARG A 17 -2.08 48.02 31.15
C ARG A 17 -1.11 49.00 31.83
N PRO A 18 0.01 48.48 32.38
CA PRO A 18 1.31 49.10 32.09
C PRO A 18 2.36 48.10 31.55
N GLN A 19 3.21 48.59 30.65
CA GLN A 19 4.39 47.93 30.10
C GLN A 19 5.58 47.97 31.09
N GLY A 20 6.32 46.86 31.16
CA GLY A 20 7.78 46.85 30.97
C GLY A 20 8.71 47.06 32.16
N SER A 21 9.41 45.99 32.57
CA SER A 21 10.86 46.02 32.88
C SER A 21 11.43 44.59 32.99
N LYS A 22 12.44 44.26 32.16
CA LYS A 22 13.30 43.07 32.33
C LYS A 22 14.21 43.25 33.56
N PRO A 23 14.69 42.16 34.17
CA PRO A 23 16.12 41.81 33.98
C PRO A 23 16.37 40.33 33.60
N LYS A 24 17.46 40.11 32.84
CA LYS A 24 18.20 38.83 32.69
C LYS A 24 18.92 38.53 34.02
N ASP A 25 19.35 37.33 34.43
CA ASP A 25 19.99 36.19 33.77
C ASP A 25 19.87 34.99 34.74
N GLY A 26 19.99 33.75 34.25
CA GLY A 26 20.10 32.59 35.13
C GLY A 26 19.76 31.26 34.46
N GLY A 27 20.69 30.72 33.67
CA GLY A 27 20.53 29.46 32.96
C GLY A 27 20.22 28.27 33.87
N SER A 28 19.35 27.38 33.41
CA SER A 28 19.23 26.03 33.98
C SER A 28 18.68 25.05 32.94
N LYS A 29 19.62 24.24 32.44
CA LYS A 29 19.52 22.82 32.05
C LYS A 29 18.42 22.43 31.06
N LYS A 30 18.84 22.31 29.80
CA LYS A 30 18.28 21.39 28.80
C LYS A 30 18.08 20.01 29.44
N GLY A 31 16.83 19.60 29.64
CA GLY A 31 16.50 18.19 29.87
C GLY A 31 16.86 17.41 28.61
N LYS A 32 17.87 16.55 28.71
CA LYS A 32 18.11 15.48 27.75
C LYS A 32 16.90 14.55 27.81
N TYR A 33 16.08 14.54 26.77
CA TYR A 33 15.39 13.31 26.43
C TYR A 33 16.46 12.44 25.80
N ASP A 34 16.85 11.39 26.52
CA ASP A 34 17.67 10.34 25.95
C ASP A 34 16.84 9.72 24.81
N ASP A 35 17.13 10.14 23.58
CA ASP A 35 16.66 9.51 22.37
C ASP A 35 17.23 8.09 22.33
N VAL A 36 16.58 7.15 23.01
CA VAL A 36 16.80 5.72 22.80
C VAL A 36 16.30 5.46 21.37
N PRO A 37 17.18 5.15 20.40
CA PRO A 37 16.72 4.83 19.07
C PRO A 37 15.89 3.56 19.20
N ALA A 38 14.60 3.61 18.86
CA ALA A 38 13.83 2.41 18.64
C ALA A 38 14.65 1.52 17.70
N GLU A 39 15.06 0.34 18.17
CA GLU A 39 15.86 -0.60 17.40
C GLU A 39 15.05 -1.08 16.20
N THR A 40 15.11 -0.31 15.12
CA THR A 40 14.60 -0.72 13.83
C THR A 40 15.58 -1.76 13.31
N GLY A 41 15.11 -3.00 13.13
CA GLY A 41 15.85 -4.12 12.56
C GLY A 41 16.61 -3.75 11.28
N PRO A 42 17.47 -4.65 10.78
CA PRO A 42 18.58 -4.30 9.90
C PRO A 42 18.12 -3.43 8.72
N LYS A 43 18.64 -2.19 8.67
CA LYS A 43 18.44 -1.19 7.60
C LYS A 43 19.15 -1.60 6.30
N THR A 44 19.11 -2.88 5.94
CA THR A 44 19.65 -3.35 4.67
C THR A 44 18.72 -2.89 3.55
N PRO A 45 19.19 -2.11 2.58
CA PRO A 45 18.35 -1.69 1.46
C PRO A 45 17.84 -2.93 0.71
N PRO A 46 16.57 -2.95 0.26
CA PRO A 46 16.03 -4.10 -0.47
C PRO A 46 16.90 -4.44 -1.68
N ARG A 47 17.27 -5.72 -1.83
CA ARG A 47 18.16 -6.20 -2.91
C ARG A 47 17.71 -5.72 -4.30
N LEU A 48 16.41 -5.86 -4.60
CA LEU A 48 15.86 -5.40 -5.89
C LEU A 48 15.89 -3.88 -6.06
N LYS A 49 15.81 -3.10 -4.97
CA LYS A 49 15.90 -1.65 -5.03
C LYS A 49 17.31 -1.20 -5.41
N VAL A 50 18.32 -1.82 -4.80
CA VAL A 50 19.74 -1.56 -5.13
C VAL A 50 20.01 -1.91 -6.60
N ARG A 51 19.58 -3.10 -7.04
CA ARG A 51 19.69 -3.53 -8.44
C ARG A 51 18.97 -2.59 -9.40
N PHE A 52 17.78 -2.12 -9.02
CA PHE A 52 17.02 -1.17 -9.83
C PHE A 52 17.78 0.15 -10.02
N GLU A 53 18.36 0.70 -8.95
CA GLU A 53 19.05 1.98 -8.97
C GLU A 53 20.40 1.91 -9.68
N GLN A 54 21.16 0.82 -9.53
CA GLN A 54 22.51 0.68 -10.07
C GLN A 54 22.52 0.17 -11.52
N GLU A 55 21.75 -0.87 -11.83
CA GLU A 55 21.84 -1.57 -13.12
C GLU A 55 20.67 -1.20 -14.04
N VAL A 56 19.44 -1.34 -13.54
CA VAL A 56 18.24 -1.25 -14.38
C VAL A 56 18.02 0.18 -14.86
N ARG A 57 18.28 1.17 -14.00
CA ARG A 57 18.09 2.58 -14.34
C ARG A 57 18.96 3.01 -15.53
N SER A 58 20.23 2.59 -15.56
CA SER A 58 21.16 2.90 -16.65
C SER A 58 20.72 2.25 -17.96
N LYS A 59 20.38 0.95 -17.91
CA LYS A 59 19.88 0.22 -19.08
C LYS A 59 18.59 0.81 -19.67
N VAL A 60 17.68 1.28 -18.81
CA VAL A 60 16.44 1.95 -19.23
C VAL A 60 16.75 3.31 -19.86
N ALA A 61 17.71 4.05 -19.31
CA ALA A 61 18.15 5.34 -19.87
C ALA A 61 18.71 5.18 -21.29
N GLU A 62 19.58 4.19 -21.48
CA GLU A 62 20.22 3.87 -22.75
C GLU A 62 19.20 3.41 -23.78
N LYS A 63 18.34 2.43 -23.43
CA LYS A 63 17.37 1.86 -24.37
C LYS A 63 16.32 2.86 -24.86
N PHE A 64 15.89 3.78 -24.00
CA PHE A 64 14.82 4.73 -24.32
C PHE A 64 15.30 6.18 -24.51
N GLY A 65 16.63 6.41 -24.52
CA GLY A 65 17.23 7.73 -24.73
C GLY A 65 16.80 8.79 -23.72
N ILE A 66 16.52 8.42 -22.46
CA ILE A 66 15.97 9.34 -21.47
C ILE A 66 17.10 10.22 -20.90
N LYS A 67 17.16 11.47 -21.36
CA LYS A 67 18.16 12.46 -20.91
C LYS A 67 17.91 12.99 -19.50
N ASN A 68 16.65 13.08 -19.08
CA ASN A 68 16.28 13.64 -17.78
C ASN A 68 16.16 12.54 -16.71
N PRO A 69 16.98 12.54 -15.65
CA PRO A 69 16.90 11.55 -14.56
C PRO A 69 15.55 11.50 -13.86
N MET A 70 14.81 12.62 -13.85
CA MET A 70 13.48 12.74 -13.26
C MET A 70 12.36 12.25 -14.20
N ALA A 71 12.63 12.01 -15.48
CA ALA A 71 11.67 11.41 -16.40
C ALA A 71 11.69 9.88 -16.35
N MET A 72 12.57 9.29 -15.53
CA MET A 72 12.72 7.84 -15.42
C MET A 72 11.46 7.17 -14.85
N PRO A 73 11.07 6.01 -15.41
CA PRO A 73 10.05 5.14 -14.84
C PRO A 73 10.37 4.85 -13.38
N LYS A 74 9.36 4.95 -12.52
CA LYS A 74 9.50 4.67 -11.09
C LYS A 74 8.37 3.77 -10.64
N LEU A 75 8.70 2.75 -9.86
CA LEU A 75 7.70 1.94 -9.19
C LEU A 75 7.11 2.74 -8.01
N GLU A 76 5.82 3.04 -8.06
CA GLU A 76 5.16 3.95 -7.09
C GLU A 76 4.55 3.17 -5.92
N LYS A 77 3.79 2.13 -6.24
CA LYS A 77 3.06 1.31 -5.28
C LYS A 77 2.74 -0.05 -5.90
N ILE A 78 2.55 -1.04 -5.04
CA ILE A 78 1.90 -2.29 -5.42
C ILE A 78 0.60 -2.40 -4.61
N VAL A 79 -0.49 -2.71 -5.30
CA VAL A 79 -1.81 -2.91 -4.69
C VAL A 79 -2.15 -4.38 -4.82
N LEU A 80 -2.47 -5.01 -3.69
CA LEU A 80 -2.98 -6.37 -3.66
C LEU A 80 -4.45 -6.31 -3.27
N ASN A 81 -5.29 -7.08 -3.95
CA ASN A 81 -6.70 -7.19 -3.60
C ASN A 81 -7.23 -8.61 -3.75
N VAL A 82 -8.08 -8.99 -2.81
CA VAL A 82 -8.80 -10.26 -2.78
C VAL A 82 -10.28 -9.96 -2.78
N ASN A 83 -11.01 -10.62 -3.68
CA ASN A 83 -12.46 -10.51 -3.77
C ASN A 83 -13.11 -11.63 -2.94
N MET A 84 -13.99 -11.27 -2.01
CA MET A 84 -14.73 -12.20 -1.15
C MET A 84 -16.21 -12.28 -1.54
N GLY A 85 -16.63 -11.60 -2.61
CA GLY A 85 -18.02 -11.47 -3.00
C GLY A 85 -18.72 -12.77 -3.40
N ARG A 86 -17.96 -13.83 -3.72
CA ARG A 86 -18.53 -15.16 -4.01
C ARG A 86 -19.09 -15.86 -2.77
N HIS A 87 -18.64 -15.45 -1.59
CA HIS A 87 -19.00 -16.07 -0.31
C HIS A 87 -20.02 -15.22 0.46
N ILE A 88 -20.82 -14.41 -0.23
CA ILE A 88 -21.88 -13.65 0.42
C ILE A 88 -23.04 -14.62 0.69
N GLU A 89 -23.18 -14.99 1.96
CA GLU A 89 -24.32 -15.77 2.44
C GLU A 89 -25.34 -14.81 3.07
N GLY A 90 -26.42 -14.55 2.33
CA GLY A 90 -27.45 -13.60 2.73
C GLY A 90 -26.96 -12.15 2.74
N THR A 91 -26.67 -11.61 3.93
CA THR A 91 -26.38 -10.18 4.16
C THR A 91 -24.91 -9.88 4.47
N LYS A 92 -24.11 -10.88 4.88
CA LYS A 92 -22.72 -10.65 5.30
C LYS A 92 -21.80 -11.74 4.77
N ILE A 93 -20.54 -11.40 4.60
CA ILE A 93 -19.49 -12.40 4.37
C ILE A 93 -19.27 -13.16 5.70
N PRO A 94 -19.15 -14.50 5.67
CA PRO A 94 -18.83 -15.28 6.85
C PRO A 94 -17.56 -14.76 7.55
N PRO A 95 -17.57 -14.60 8.88
CA PRO A 95 -16.44 -14.03 9.62
C PRO A 95 -15.12 -14.77 9.42
N HIS A 96 -15.17 -16.09 9.26
CA HIS A 96 -13.99 -16.94 9.07
C HIS A 96 -13.27 -16.65 7.75
N ILE A 97 -14.03 -16.48 6.66
CA ILE A 97 -13.49 -16.14 5.32
C ILE A 97 -12.79 -14.79 5.37
N LYS A 98 -13.45 -13.81 5.97
CA LYS A 98 -12.90 -12.46 6.14
C LYS A 98 -11.61 -12.50 6.96
N ALA A 99 -11.61 -13.21 8.08
CA ALA A 99 -10.45 -13.31 8.96
C ALA A 99 -9.25 -13.92 8.23
N GLN A 100 -9.46 -15.04 7.52
CA GLN A 100 -8.39 -15.72 6.80
C GLN A 100 -7.81 -14.86 5.66
N VAL A 101 -8.63 -14.10 4.92
CA VAL A 101 -8.12 -13.19 3.87
C VAL A 101 -7.29 -12.06 4.48
N ILE A 102 -7.76 -11.49 5.59
CA ILE A 102 -7.05 -10.42 6.30
C ILE A 102 -5.70 -10.94 6.80
N GLU A 103 -5.69 -12.12 7.41
CA GLU A 103 -4.49 -12.78 7.89
C GLU A 103 -3.51 -13.09 6.76
N THR A 104 -4.00 -13.69 5.66
CA THR A 104 -3.19 -14.02 4.48
C THR A 104 -2.51 -12.77 3.92
N LEU A 105 -3.27 -11.69 3.67
CA LEU A 105 -2.69 -10.44 3.18
C LEU A 105 -1.73 -9.82 4.19
N THR A 106 -1.99 -9.96 5.49
CA THR A 106 -1.10 -9.45 6.55
C THR A 106 0.21 -10.23 6.59
N LYS A 107 0.19 -11.57 6.54
CA LYS A 107 1.37 -12.44 6.48
C LYS A 107 2.21 -12.16 5.23
N VAL A 108 1.54 -12.06 4.08
CA VAL A 108 2.23 -11.81 2.80
C VAL A 108 2.82 -10.39 2.74
N THR A 109 2.12 -9.35 3.19
CA THR A 109 2.57 -7.95 2.98
C THR A 109 3.20 -7.29 4.19
N GLY A 110 3.08 -7.86 5.39
CA GLY A 110 3.46 -7.23 6.65
C GLY A 110 2.64 -5.97 6.95
N GLN A 111 1.42 -5.86 6.39
CA GLN A 111 0.54 -4.71 6.56
C GLN A 111 -0.91 -5.17 6.65
N LYS A 112 -1.63 -4.64 7.65
CA LYS A 112 -3.06 -4.92 7.82
C LYS A 112 -3.84 -4.36 6.62
N PRO A 113 -4.63 -5.18 5.90
CA PRO A 113 -5.44 -4.74 4.78
C PRO A 113 -6.68 -3.95 5.24
N VAL A 114 -7.23 -3.17 4.31
CA VAL A 114 -8.49 -2.44 4.47
C VAL A 114 -9.62 -3.24 3.82
N VAL A 115 -10.72 -3.40 4.55
CA VAL A 115 -11.94 -4.02 4.03
C VAL A 115 -12.74 -2.98 3.24
N VAL A 116 -13.02 -3.28 1.98
CA VAL A 116 -13.72 -2.42 1.04
C VAL A 116 -15.20 -2.76 1.04
N LYS A 117 -16.03 -1.73 1.19
CA LYS A 117 -17.49 -1.82 1.12
C LYS A 117 -17.98 -1.55 -0.30
N ALA A 118 -19.08 -2.20 -0.68
CA ALA A 118 -19.74 -2.03 -1.95
C ALA A 118 -20.32 -0.61 -2.09
N LYS A 119 -20.08 0.03 -3.24
CA LYS A 119 -20.60 1.37 -3.53
C LYS A 119 -22.03 1.36 -4.07
N LYS A 120 -22.40 0.32 -4.82
CA LYS A 120 -23.70 0.18 -5.49
C LYS A 120 -24.31 -1.17 -5.14
N SER A 121 -25.65 -1.19 -5.07
CA SER A 121 -26.42 -2.42 -4.95
C SER A 121 -26.61 -3.06 -6.32
N VAL A 122 -26.36 -4.35 -6.44
CA VAL A 122 -26.55 -5.12 -7.67
C VAL A 122 -27.21 -6.45 -7.33
N ALA A 123 -28.45 -6.63 -7.78
CA ALA A 123 -29.28 -7.78 -7.42
C ALA A 123 -28.68 -9.12 -7.88
N ASN A 124 -28.11 -9.17 -9.10
CA ASN A 124 -27.50 -10.39 -9.65
C ASN A 124 -26.37 -10.95 -8.78
N PHE A 125 -25.63 -10.09 -8.08
CA PHE A 125 -24.54 -10.48 -7.19
C PHE A 125 -24.99 -10.58 -5.72
N LYS A 126 -26.30 -10.45 -5.44
CA LYS A 126 -26.88 -10.40 -4.09
C LYS A 126 -26.20 -9.37 -3.18
N LEU A 127 -25.64 -8.31 -3.78
CA LEU A 127 -24.81 -7.31 -3.10
C LEU A 127 -25.61 -6.03 -2.87
N ARG A 128 -25.58 -5.50 -1.65
CA ARG A 128 -26.17 -4.20 -1.30
C ARG A 128 -25.08 -3.17 -0.99
N ALA A 129 -25.37 -1.90 -1.26
CA ALA A 129 -24.47 -0.80 -0.91
C ALA A 129 -24.13 -0.82 0.59
N GLY A 130 -22.86 -0.59 0.93
CA GLY A 130 -22.35 -0.63 2.29
C GLY A 130 -21.92 -2.01 2.80
N TYR A 131 -22.27 -3.10 2.09
CA TYR A 131 -21.81 -4.44 2.47
C TYR A 131 -20.32 -4.63 2.18
N GLU A 132 -19.63 -5.38 3.02
CA GLU A 132 -18.23 -5.75 2.80
C GLU A 132 -18.14 -6.67 1.58
N SER A 133 -17.12 -6.46 0.73
CA SER A 133 -17.01 -7.18 -0.55
C SER A 133 -15.59 -7.67 -0.83
N SER A 134 -14.57 -6.85 -0.59
CA SER A 134 -13.18 -7.19 -0.86
C SER A 134 -12.24 -6.67 0.22
N ALA A 135 -11.03 -7.21 0.25
CA ALA A 135 -9.94 -6.70 1.08
C ALA A 135 -8.83 -6.21 0.15
N MET A 136 -8.26 -5.05 0.47
CA MET A 136 -7.20 -4.43 -0.32
C MET A 136 -6.09 -3.94 0.59
N VAL A 137 -4.85 -4.09 0.13
CA VAL A 137 -3.67 -3.50 0.78
C VAL A 137 -2.83 -2.78 -0.28
N THR A 138 -2.33 -1.60 0.06
CA THR A 138 -1.38 -0.86 -0.77
C THR A 138 -0.06 -0.75 -0.04
N ILE A 139 0.97 -1.34 -0.62
CA ILE A 139 2.35 -1.28 -0.11
C ILE A 139 3.18 -0.30 -0.95
N ARG A 140 4.08 0.41 -0.28
CA ARG A 140 4.95 1.44 -0.87
C ARG A 140 6.35 1.35 -0.24
N ARG A 141 7.32 2.06 -0.84
CA ARG A 141 8.71 2.15 -0.36
C ARG A 141 9.35 0.76 -0.25
N ASP A 142 10.08 0.47 0.82
CA ASP A 142 10.89 -0.74 0.92
C ASP A 142 10.05 -2.02 1.03
N ARG A 143 8.89 -1.98 1.70
CA ARG A 143 7.95 -3.11 1.77
C ARG A 143 7.49 -3.60 0.39
N MET A 144 7.31 -2.67 -0.55
CA MET A 144 6.94 -2.98 -1.93
C MET A 144 8.06 -3.76 -2.64
N TRP A 145 9.31 -3.35 -2.46
CA TRP A 145 10.46 -4.04 -3.05
C TRP A 145 10.68 -5.43 -2.46
N HIS A 146 10.52 -5.59 -1.14
CA HIS A 146 10.58 -6.92 -0.50
C HIS A 146 9.45 -7.84 -0.95
N PHE A 147 8.24 -7.31 -1.14
CA PHE A 147 7.14 -8.09 -1.70
C PHE A 147 7.43 -8.52 -3.14
N LEU A 148 7.90 -7.61 -4.00
CA LEU A 148 8.21 -7.92 -5.39
C LEU A 148 9.32 -8.98 -5.50
N ASP A 149 10.33 -8.90 -4.63
CA ASP A 149 11.43 -9.88 -4.59
C ASP A 149 10.95 -11.27 -4.20
N ARG A 150 10.11 -11.37 -3.16
CA ARG A 150 9.48 -12.63 -2.75
C ARG A 150 8.51 -13.14 -3.82
N PHE A 151 7.77 -12.26 -4.49
CA PHE A 151 6.86 -12.66 -5.54
C PHE A 151 7.58 -13.29 -6.73
N ILE A 152 8.65 -12.64 -7.21
CA ILE A 152 9.42 -13.12 -8.36
C ILE A 152 10.18 -14.42 -8.02
N ASN A 153 10.91 -14.44 -6.90
CA ASN A 153 11.85 -15.53 -6.62
C ASN A 153 11.25 -16.69 -5.83
N LEU A 154 10.24 -16.46 -4.98
CA LEU A 154 9.65 -17.50 -4.13
C LEU A 154 8.26 -17.91 -4.62
N ALA A 155 7.38 -16.96 -4.89
CA ALA A 155 5.99 -17.27 -5.20
C ALA A 155 5.81 -17.78 -6.63
N THR A 156 6.46 -17.16 -7.60
CA THR A 156 6.25 -17.48 -9.02
C THR A 156 6.58 -18.94 -9.38
N PRO A 157 7.71 -19.53 -8.93
CA PRO A 157 8.01 -20.94 -9.17
C PRO A 157 7.03 -21.92 -8.52
N ARG A 158 6.31 -21.49 -7.48
CA ARG A 158 5.32 -22.30 -6.75
C ARG A 158 3.91 -22.24 -7.37
N ILE A 159 3.71 -21.41 -8.40
CA ILE A 159 2.43 -21.37 -9.12
C ILE A 159 2.24 -22.71 -9.84
N LYS A 160 1.10 -23.37 -9.61
CA LYS A 160 0.73 -24.60 -10.30
C LYS A 160 0.64 -24.35 -11.82
N ASP A 161 1.23 -25.24 -12.61
CA ASP A 161 1.27 -25.18 -14.07
C ASP A 161 1.83 -23.85 -14.62
N PHE A 162 2.87 -23.30 -13.99
CA PHE A 162 3.47 -22.02 -14.37
C PHE A 162 4.13 -22.07 -15.76
N ARG A 163 3.57 -21.31 -16.72
CA ARG A 163 4.10 -21.16 -18.09
C ARG A 163 4.72 -19.80 -18.38
N GLY A 164 4.97 -19.00 -17.34
CA GLY A 164 5.31 -17.58 -17.48
C GLY A 164 4.11 -16.67 -17.26
N LEU A 165 4.41 -15.45 -16.80
CA LEU A 165 3.43 -14.39 -16.63
C LEU A 165 3.07 -13.76 -17.98
N SER A 166 1.82 -13.31 -18.14
CA SER A 166 1.38 -12.68 -19.38
C SER A 166 2.12 -11.38 -19.68
N ASP A 167 2.65 -11.22 -20.89
CA ASP A 167 3.27 -9.98 -21.34
C ASP A 167 2.26 -8.95 -21.89
N THR A 168 0.98 -9.34 -21.98
CA THR A 168 -0.10 -8.49 -22.51
C THR A 168 -0.85 -7.72 -21.43
N ALA A 169 -0.67 -8.07 -20.14
CA ALA A 169 -1.44 -7.52 -19.01
C ALA A 169 -0.97 -6.12 -18.54
N PHE A 170 -0.39 -5.34 -19.45
CA PHE A 170 0.01 -3.96 -19.23
C PHE A 170 -1.08 -3.01 -19.73
N ASP A 171 -1.38 -1.98 -18.95
CA ASP A 171 -2.22 -0.88 -19.39
C ASP A 171 -1.43 0.15 -20.23
N ARG A 172 -2.15 1.14 -20.79
CA ARG A 172 -1.56 2.22 -21.59
C ARG A 172 -0.56 3.07 -20.79
N GLN A 173 -0.77 3.20 -19.48
CA GLN A 173 0.08 4.01 -18.59
C GLN A 173 1.31 3.22 -18.10
N GLY A 174 1.42 1.94 -18.44
CA GLY A 174 2.51 1.06 -18.04
C GLY A 174 2.31 0.41 -16.67
N ASN A 175 1.12 0.43 -16.08
CA ASN A 175 0.84 -0.41 -14.92
C ASN A 175 0.64 -1.85 -15.37
N TYR A 176 1.04 -2.79 -14.52
CA TYR A 176 0.98 -4.21 -14.80
C TYR A 176 0.04 -4.90 -13.80
N ALA A 177 -0.88 -5.72 -14.31
CA ALA A 177 -1.82 -6.48 -13.49
C ALA A 177 -1.59 -7.98 -13.68
N THR A 178 -1.51 -8.72 -12.57
CA THR A 178 -1.42 -10.18 -12.61
C THR A 178 -2.25 -10.80 -11.49
N GLY A 179 -2.87 -11.94 -11.78
CA GLY A 179 -3.67 -12.69 -10.83
C GLY A 179 -2.94 -13.97 -10.42
N VAL A 180 -3.04 -14.31 -9.13
CA VAL A 180 -2.68 -15.61 -8.61
C VAL A 180 -3.96 -16.34 -8.25
N THR A 181 -4.09 -17.59 -8.68
CA THR A 181 -5.29 -18.41 -8.44
C THR A 181 -5.39 -18.91 -7.00
N GLU A 182 -4.25 -19.17 -6.34
CA GLU A 182 -4.19 -19.78 -5.01
C GLU A 182 -3.22 -19.01 -4.10
N GLN A 183 -3.57 -18.84 -2.83
CA GLN A 183 -2.71 -18.16 -1.86
C GLN A 183 -1.50 -19.01 -1.41
N GLY A 184 -1.53 -20.32 -1.62
CA GLY A 184 -0.48 -21.26 -1.23
C GLY A 184 0.85 -21.11 -1.98
N VAL A 185 0.91 -20.21 -2.96
CA VAL A 185 2.16 -19.87 -3.66
C VAL A 185 3.15 -19.16 -2.74
N PHE A 186 2.66 -18.48 -1.70
CA PHE A 186 3.49 -17.77 -0.74
C PHE A 186 3.98 -18.73 0.35
N PRO A 187 5.30 -18.85 0.57
CA PRO A 187 5.84 -19.75 1.60
C PRO A 187 5.42 -19.40 3.02
N GLU A 188 4.99 -18.17 3.27
CA GLU A 188 4.50 -17.71 4.57
C GLU A 188 3.09 -18.23 4.91
N ILE A 189 2.38 -18.83 3.95
CA ILE A 189 1.02 -19.34 4.14
C ILE A 189 1.06 -20.84 4.41
N ASN A 190 0.57 -21.23 5.59
CA ASN A 190 0.33 -22.62 5.93
C ASN A 190 -1.04 -23.04 5.39
N MET A 191 -1.04 -23.89 4.36
CA MET A 191 -2.29 -24.40 3.77
C MET A 191 -3.02 -25.38 4.70
N ALA A 192 -2.36 -25.97 5.71
CA ALA A 192 -3.03 -26.84 6.68
C ALA A 192 -3.98 -26.06 7.61
N GLU A 193 -3.73 -24.77 7.82
CA GLU A 193 -4.59 -23.88 8.62
C GLU A 193 -5.67 -23.21 7.77
N ALA A 194 -5.55 -23.26 6.44
CA ALA A 194 -6.48 -22.61 5.53
C ALA A 194 -7.78 -23.40 5.44
N GLN A 195 -8.90 -22.75 5.76
CA GLN A 195 -10.24 -23.34 5.65
C GLN A 195 -10.76 -23.29 4.21
N PHE A 196 -10.30 -22.32 3.42
CA PHE A 196 -10.69 -22.16 2.02
C PHE A 196 -9.54 -21.65 1.14
N THR A 197 -9.60 -21.95 -0.16
CA THR A 197 -8.64 -21.45 -1.15
C THR A 197 -9.16 -20.20 -1.83
N HIS A 198 -8.33 -19.17 -1.95
CA HIS A 198 -8.63 -17.95 -2.67
C HIS A 198 -7.45 -17.42 -3.48
N GLY A 199 -7.78 -16.82 -4.62
CA GLY A 199 -6.81 -16.07 -5.40
C GLY A 199 -6.58 -14.67 -4.86
N MET A 200 -5.65 -13.96 -5.49
CA MET A 200 -5.44 -12.53 -5.30
C MET A 200 -5.01 -11.87 -6.60
N ASN A 201 -5.39 -10.61 -6.78
CA ASN A 201 -4.89 -9.78 -7.86
C ASN A 201 -3.79 -8.86 -7.33
N ILE A 202 -2.75 -8.70 -8.12
CA ILE A 202 -1.55 -7.92 -7.82
C ILE A 202 -1.40 -6.90 -8.94
N ASN A 203 -1.50 -5.63 -8.57
CA ASN A 203 -1.36 -4.50 -9.48
C ASN A 203 -0.07 -3.75 -9.14
N VAL A 204 0.85 -3.76 -10.08
CA VAL A 204 2.15 -3.09 -10.00
C VAL A 204 2.02 -1.74 -10.71
N CYS A 205 2.03 -0.65 -9.94
CA CYS A 205 1.80 0.69 -10.47
C CYS A 205 3.13 1.43 -10.74
N PHE A 206 3.25 1.96 -11.95
CA PHE A 206 4.40 2.75 -12.37
C PHE A 206 4.01 4.21 -12.56
N ALA A 207 4.94 5.10 -12.21
CA ALA A 207 4.87 6.51 -12.53
C ALA A 207 5.81 6.81 -13.71
N ARG A 208 5.39 7.75 -14.58
CA ARG A 208 6.19 8.26 -15.72
C ARG A 208 6.67 7.15 -16.66
N SER A 209 5.82 6.15 -16.88
CA SER A 209 6.13 4.98 -17.71
C SER A 209 5.13 4.83 -18.85
N ASN A 210 5.39 3.85 -19.70
CA ASN A 210 4.49 3.33 -20.72
C ASN A 210 4.61 1.79 -20.74
N LYS A 211 3.80 1.11 -21.55
CA LYS A 211 3.82 -0.35 -21.66
C LYS A 211 5.24 -0.91 -21.89
N ASP A 212 5.97 -0.37 -22.86
CA ASP A 212 7.29 -0.90 -23.26
C ASP A 212 8.37 -0.66 -22.20
N ARG A 213 8.37 0.52 -21.58
CA ARG A 213 9.30 0.89 -20.50
C ARG A 213 9.05 0.04 -19.26
N SER A 214 7.80 -0.11 -18.84
CA SER A 214 7.45 -0.94 -17.69
C SER A 214 7.75 -2.41 -17.91
N ARG A 215 7.45 -2.94 -19.11
CA ARG A 215 7.81 -4.30 -19.49
C ARG A 215 9.31 -4.51 -19.37
N PHE A 216 10.11 -3.61 -19.95
CA PHE A 216 11.56 -3.72 -19.90
C PHE A 216 12.10 -3.63 -18.47
N VAL A 217 11.56 -2.74 -17.63
CA VAL A 217 11.95 -2.65 -16.22
C VAL A 217 11.67 -3.96 -15.49
N LEU A 218 10.46 -4.52 -15.62
CA LEU A 218 10.10 -5.77 -14.94
C LEU A 218 10.93 -6.95 -15.45
N GLU A 219 11.22 -7.00 -16.74
CA GLU A 219 12.07 -8.03 -17.35
C GLU A 219 13.51 -7.96 -16.79
N GLN A 220 14.10 -6.77 -16.70
CA GLN A 220 15.42 -6.59 -16.09
C GLN A 220 15.44 -6.90 -14.59
N LEU A 221 14.33 -6.70 -13.89
CA LEU A 221 14.17 -7.11 -12.50
C LEU A 221 14.03 -8.64 -12.32
N GLY A 222 13.92 -9.39 -13.42
CA GLY A 222 13.84 -10.85 -13.41
C GLY A 222 12.41 -11.40 -13.41
N MET A 223 11.42 -10.59 -13.79
CA MET A 223 10.04 -11.07 -13.88
C MET A 223 9.90 -12.10 -15.01
N PRO A 224 9.44 -13.33 -14.71
CA PRO A 224 9.39 -14.41 -15.70
C PRO A 224 8.16 -14.28 -16.60
N PHE A 225 8.27 -13.48 -17.66
CA PHE A 225 7.23 -13.39 -18.69
C PHE A 225 7.21 -14.66 -19.56
N LYS A 226 6.02 -15.02 -20.05
CA LYS A 226 5.86 -16.06 -21.08
C LYS A 226 6.65 -15.61 -22.31
N LYS A 227 7.65 -16.40 -22.71
CA LYS A 227 8.32 -16.19 -23.99
C LYS A 227 7.29 -16.44 -25.10
N PRO A 228 7.21 -15.61 -26.15
CA PRO A 228 6.42 -15.96 -27.32
C PRO A 228 6.94 -17.31 -27.81
N GLU A 229 6.08 -18.34 -27.78
CA GLU A 229 6.38 -19.61 -28.42
C GLU A 229 6.65 -19.30 -29.89
N GLY A 230 7.87 -19.61 -30.34
CA GLY A 230 8.35 -19.24 -31.66
C GLY A 230 7.41 -19.72 -32.75
N LYS A 231 7.04 -18.79 -33.62
CA LYS A 231 6.99 -19.09 -35.05
C LYS A 231 8.41 -18.89 -35.60
#